data_AF-A0A946SMP3-F1
#
_entry.id   AF-A0A946SMP3-F1
#
_cell.length_a   1.000
_cell.length_b   1.000
_cell.length_c   1.000
_cell.angle_alpha   90.00
_cell.angle_beta   90.00
_cell.angle_gamma   90.00
#
_symmetry.space_group_name_H-M   'P 1'
#
loop_
_entity.id
_entity.type
_entity.pdbx_description
1 polymer ?
#
loop_
_entity_poly.entity_id
_entity_poly.type
_entity_poly.pdbx_seq_one_letter_code
_entity_poly.pdbx_strand_id
1 'polypeptide(L)'
;MEWNAENYGQSHTNSAWACTPYSAGWDGSSEHGEDLPASDELRAIFDEEMAMGQPPTWSLDVIRRMIDPMSMCGHAMFPAPANQIVQAIGAEACPEFVLGCYTAPPDRKRRMLVVVYCLDAWSQEAPLAAAQAELESRRDDLGIDWASVLASVYAALGERSEVKVLLAEHLISRLRWWVKTLTWFDDKRDVFQLDVYGGDVRGAGDDYGNPPFGDPYFAQLQLPRTQKRSARLRELLPEAVASKLIDAIESTWLCAPKVFRYVERLIHDIGAVEADAPPAAYPAILESGDSYPDFDDAKAWYERLVADLTAWLDGDADAVPALGQVTPAKHWLTRLLRHKLELYVRHCSFGNLVAGAGSGANGLLPLAVNDRSVDAPHLARA
;
A
#
# COMPACT_ATOMS: atom_id res chain seq x y z
N MET A 1 -12.02 24.45 -26.25
CA MET A 1 -10.59 24.76 -26.13
C MET A 1 -9.83 23.81 -27.05
N GLU A 2 -8.70 24.19 -27.64
CA GLU A 2 -7.99 23.32 -28.60
C GLU A 2 -7.18 22.22 -27.90
N TRP A 3 -7.13 21.01 -28.46
CA TRP A 3 -6.28 19.92 -27.95
C TRP A 3 -4.79 20.19 -28.23
N ASN A 4 -4.08 20.69 -27.23
CA ASN A 4 -2.64 20.93 -27.27
C ASN A 4 -2.04 20.86 -25.86
N ALA A 5 -0.70 20.85 -25.77
CA ALA A 5 0.02 20.70 -24.52
C ALA A 5 -0.35 21.74 -23.45
N GLU A 6 -0.52 23.01 -23.85
CA GLU A 6 -0.84 24.11 -22.93
C GLU A 6 -2.24 23.95 -22.34
N ASN A 7 -3.23 23.75 -23.20
CA ASN A 7 -4.63 23.63 -22.80
C ASN A 7 -4.87 22.34 -22.01
N TYR A 8 -4.25 21.23 -22.41
CA TYR A 8 -4.29 20.00 -21.65
C TYR A 8 -3.63 20.17 -20.28
N GLY A 9 -2.47 20.83 -20.21
CA GLY A 9 -1.79 21.12 -18.96
C GLY A 9 -2.62 21.93 -17.95
N GLN A 10 -3.58 22.73 -18.44
CA GLN A 10 -4.52 23.50 -17.62
C GLN A 10 -5.81 22.75 -17.26
N SER A 11 -6.06 21.59 -17.88
CA SER A 11 -7.26 20.78 -17.66
C SER A 11 -7.19 20.00 -16.36
N HIS A 12 -8.37 19.67 -15.80
CA HIS A 12 -8.50 18.74 -14.68
C HIS A 12 -8.26 17.29 -15.11
N THR A 13 -8.50 16.96 -16.38
CA THR A 13 -8.16 15.66 -16.97
C THR A 13 -6.68 15.34 -16.77
N ASN A 14 -5.78 16.31 -16.98
CA ASN A 14 -4.33 16.10 -16.81
C ASN A 14 -3.91 15.65 -15.41
N SER A 15 -4.67 15.98 -14.36
CA SER A 15 -4.33 15.61 -12.98
C SER A 15 -4.87 14.26 -12.54
N ALA A 16 -5.36 13.40 -13.44
CA ALA A 16 -5.93 12.09 -13.08
C ALA A 16 -4.95 10.90 -13.24
N TRP A 17 -3.75 11.16 -13.74
CA TRP A 17 -2.90 10.12 -14.35
C TRP A 17 -1.73 9.66 -13.51
N ALA A 18 -1.64 10.03 -12.22
CA ALA A 18 -0.57 9.53 -11.37
C ALA A 18 -0.50 8.01 -11.47
N CYS A 19 0.74 7.51 -11.49
CA CYS A 19 1.02 6.09 -11.59
C CYS A 19 0.52 5.45 -12.91
N THR A 20 0.56 6.17 -14.03
CA THR A 20 0.31 5.63 -15.38
C THR A 20 1.36 6.16 -16.37
N PRO A 21 1.51 5.60 -17.58
CA PRO A 21 2.36 6.19 -18.64
C PRO A 21 2.11 7.69 -18.88
N TYR A 22 0.86 8.16 -18.75
CA TYR A 22 0.50 9.57 -18.94
C TYR A 22 1.00 10.50 -17.82
N SER A 23 1.46 9.96 -16.69
CA SER A 23 2.13 10.75 -15.64
C SER A 23 3.45 11.38 -16.10
N ALA A 24 4.08 10.83 -17.14
CA ALA A 24 5.26 11.42 -17.78
C ALA A 24 4.92 12.67 -18.61
N GLY A 25 3.64 13.01 -18.75
CA GLY A 25 3.17 14.21 -19.43
C GLY A 25 3.10 14.06 -20.95
N TRP A 26 2.85 15.20 -21.59
CA TRP A 26 2.54 15.32 -23.02
C TRP A 26 3.57 14.62 -23.90
N ASP A 27 4.85 14.96 -23.78
CA ASP A 27 5.92 14.38 -24.61
C ASP A 27 6.47 13.06 -24.05
N GLY A 28 6.45 12.89 -22.72
CA GLY A 28 7.10 11.76 -22.03
C GLY A 28 6.32 10.45 -22.08
N SER A 29 5.00 10.49 -22.35
CA SER A 29 4.17 9.29 -22.40
C SER A 29 4.65 8.23 -23.40
N SER A 30 5.21 8.68 -24.55
CA SER A 30 5.65 7.80 -25.65
C SER A 30 6.78 6.84 -25.25
N GLU A 31 7.63 7.26 -24.32
CA GLU A 31 8.70 6.43 -23.76
C GLU A 31 8.16 5.26 -22.91
N HIS A 32 6.89 5.35 -22.52
CA HIS A 32 6.19 4.37 -21.69
C HIS A 32 5.09 3.62 -22.47
N GLY A 33 5.14 3.66 -23.81
CA GLY A 33 4.26 2.86 -24.66
C GLY A 33 2.86 3.43 -24.88
N GLU A 34 2.66 4.72 -24.57
CA GLU A 34 1.41 5.45 -24.82
C GLU A 34 1.71 6.77 -25.54
N ASP A 35 0.89 7.23 -26.47
CA ASP A 35 1.09 8.52 -27.12
C ASP A 35 -0.06 9.46 -26.72
N LEU A 36 0.19 10.28 -25.70
CA LEU A 36 -0.81 11.23 -25.20
C LEU A 36 -1.29 12.18 -26.31
N PRO A 37 -0.43 12.91 -27.06
CA PRO A 37 -0.85 13.79 -28.15
C PRO A 37 -1.76 13.11 -29.18
N ALA A 38 -1.47 11.84 -29.51
CA ALA A 38 -2.21 11.05 -30.47
C ALA A 38 -3.37 10.23 -29.87
N SER A 39 -3.60 10.27 -28.56
CA SER A 39 -4.65 9.49 -27.89
C SER A 39 -6.03 10.09 -28.16
N ASP A 40 -6.81 9.44 -29.02
CA ASP A 40 -8.20 9.82 -29.31
C ASP A 40 -9.09 9.72 -28.06
N GLU A 41 -8.81 8.76 -27.16
CA GLU A 41 -9.57 8.59 -25.93
C GLU A 41 -9.32 9.75 -24.94
N LEU A 42 -8.06 10.15 -24.74
CA LEU A 42 -7.75 11.30 -23.89
C LEU A 42 -8.28 12.60 -24.47
N ARG A 43 -8.22 12.77 -25.79
CA ARG A 43 -8.81 13.93 -26.46
C ARG A 43 -10.32 13.98 -26.21
N ALA A 44 -11.00 12.85 -26.32
CA ALA A 44 -12.44 12.80 -26.07
C ALA A 44 -12.79 13.06 -24.59
N ILE A 45 -12.01 12.56 -23.64
CA ILE A 45 -12.16 12.87 -22.21
C ILE A 45 -11.97 14.38 -21.95
N PHE A 46 -10.95 14.99 -22.57
CA PHE A 46 -10.71 16.43 -22.49
C PHE A 46 -11.85 17.23 -23.11
N ASP A 47 -12.37 16.80 -24.27
CA ASP A 47 -13.48 17.46 -24.94
C ASP A 47 -14.76 17.43 -24.09
N GLU A 48 -15.03 16.33 -23.37
CA GLU A 48 -16.13 16.25 -22.40
C GLU A 48 -15.98 17.25 -21.25
N GLU A 49 -14.76 17.37 -20.69
CA GLU A 49 -14.47 18.38 -19.67
C GLU A 49 -14.74 19.79 -20.21
N MET A 50 -14.23 20.10 -21.40
CA MET A 50 -14.39 21.41 -22.01
C MET A 50 -15.84 21.73 -22.36
N ALA A 51 -16.63 20.74 -22.78
CA ALA A 51 -18.05 20.89 -23.07
C ALA A 51 -18.88 21.16 -21.80
N MET A 52 -18.46 20.63 -20.66
CA MET A 52 -19.11 20.84 -19.37
C MET A 52 -18.93 22.27 -18.83
N GLY A 53 -17.89 22.97 -19.30
CA GLY A 53 -17.53 24.29 -18.81
C GLY A 53 -16.87 24.21 -17.44
N GLN A 54 -17.62 24.49 -16.36
CA GLN A 54 -17.10 24.40 -15.00
C GLN A 54 -17.55 23.08 -14.35
N PRO A 55 -16.64 22.13 -14.09
CA PRO A 55 -17.00 20.91 -13.39
C PRO A 55 -17.49 21.19 -11.96
N PRO A 56 -18.46 20.42 -11.44
CA PRO A 56 -18.87 20.50 -10.04
C PRO A 56 -17.70 20.28 -9.06
N THR A 57 -17.75 20.92 -7.89
CA THR A 57 -16.68 20.76 -6.88
C THR A 57 -16.48 19.30 -6.45
N TRP A 58 -17.57 18.54 -6.30
CA TRP A 58 -17.49 17.13 -5.90
C TRP A 58 -16.71 16.29 -6.92
N SER A 59 -16.81 16.57 -8.22
CA SER A 59 -16.11 15.80 -9.25
C SER A 59 -14.61 16.07 -9.23
N LEU A 60 -14.23 17.32 -8.96
CA LEU A 60 -12.83 17.70 -8.77
C LEU A 60 -12.24 17.03 -7.52
N ASP A 61 -13.02 16.92 -6.45
CA ASP A 61 -12.61 16.20 -5.25
C ASP A 61 -12.44 14.69 -5.49
N VAL A 62 -13.33 14.06 -6.27
CA VAL A 62 -13.18 12.65 -6.65
C VAL A 62 -11.92 12.42 -7.48
N ILE A 63 -11.60 13.30 -8.44
CA ILE A 63 -10.34 13.18 -9.21
C ILE A 63 -9.14 13.28 -8.27
N ARG A 64 -9.03 14.38 -7.54
CA ARG A 64 -7.86 14.70 -6.73
C ARG A 64 -7.64 13.72 -5.59
N ARG A 65 -8.72 13.27 -4.93
CA ARG A 65 -8.62 12.48 -3.70
C ARG A 65 -8.72 10.99 -3.95
N MET A 66 -9.30 10.53 -5.07
CA MET A 66 -9.60 9.11 -5.28
C MET A 66 -9.05 8.56 -6.60
N ILE A 67 -9.32 9.19 -7.75
CA ILE A 67 -8.89 8.67 -9.05
C ILE A 67 -7.38 8.85 -9.24
N ASP A 68 -6.85 10.05 -9.02
CA ASP A 68 -5.43 10.34 -9.18
C ASP A 68 -4.56 9.47 -8.26
N PRO A 69 -4.76 9.46 -6.92
CA PRO A 69 -3.94 8.65 -6.01
C PRO A 69 -4.33 7.17 -5.96
N MET A 70 -5.13 6.67 -6.90
CA MET A 70 -5.55 5.27 -6.95
C MET A 70 -4.33 4.33 -6.96
N SER A 71 -4.32 3.38 -6.03
CA SER A 71 -3.16 2.52 -5.77
C SER A 71 -2.91 1.49 -6.86
N MET A 72 -1.67 1.40 -7.35
CA MET A 72 -1.22 0.35 -8.28
C MET A 72 -0.76 -0.95 -7.62
N CYS A 73 -0.49 -0.98 -6.32
CA CYS A 73 0.31 -2.06 -5.69
C CYS A 73 -0.49 -3.31 -5.28
N GLY A 74 -1.69 -3.51 -5.82
CA GLY A 74 -2.57 -4.63 -5.43
C GLY A 74 -2.97 -4.56 -3.95
N HIS A 75 -3.10 -3.32 -3.42
CA HIS A 75 -3.40 -2.92 -2.04
C HIS A 75 -4.18 -3.98 -1.25
N ALA A 76 -3.91 -4.17 0.05
CA ALA A 76 -4.58 -5.18 0.90
C ALA A 76 -6.12 -5.05 0.95
N MET A 77 -6.66 -3.92 0.50
CA MET A 77 -8.09 -3.64 0.41
C MET A 77 -8.69 -3.87 -0.97
N PHE A 78 -7.92 -4.36 -1.95
CA PHE A 78 -8.45 -4.63 -3.29
C PHE A 78 -9.68 -5.56 -3.21
N PRO A 79 -10.80 -5.26 -3.91
CA PRO A 79 -11.02 -4.15 -4.85
C PRO A 79 -11.71 -2.90 -4.27
N ALA A 80 -11.79 -2.75 -2.95
CA ALA A 80 -12.58 -1.73 -2.27
C ALA A 80 -12.32 -0.27 -2.71
N PRO A 81 -11.07 0.20 -2.95
CA PRO A 81 -10.83 1.56 -3.43
C PRO A 81 -11.54 1.87 -4.75
N ALA A 82 -11.47 0.98 -5.74
CA ALA A 82 -12.13 1.18 -7.03
C ALA A 82 -13.65 1.18 -6.89
N ASN A 83 -14.20 0.28 -6.07
CA ASN A 83 -15.64 0.28 -5.74
C ASN A 83 -16.08 1.60 -5.07
N GLN A 84 -15.25 2.16 -4.19
CA GLN A 84 -15.54 3.42 -3.53
C GLN A 84 -15.59 4.60 -4.52
N ILE A 85 -14.73 4.61 -5.54
CA ILE A 85 -14.77 5.62 -6.60
C ILE A 85 -16.10 5.54 -7.36
N VAL A 86 -16.52 4.34 -7.76
CA VAL A 86 -17.82 4.14 -8.45
C VAL A 86 -18.98 4.65 -7.59
N GLN A 87 -18.98 4.33 -6.29
CA GLN A 87 -19.98 4.82 -5.35
C GLN A 87 -19.96 6.36 -5.20
N ALA A 88 -18.77 6.97 -5.14
CA ALA A 88 -18.60 8.40 -5.02
C ALA A 88 -19.11 9.15 -6.28
N ILE A 89 -18.83 8.61 -7.46
CA ILE A 89 -19.36 9.13 -8.73
C ILE A 89 -20.88 9.04 -8.71
N GLY A 90 -21.44 7.87 -8.37
CA GLY A 90 -22.88 7.64 -8.34
C GLY A 90 -23.64 8.53 -7.36
N ALA A 91 -23.06 8.74 -6.17
CA ALA A 91 -23.59 9.61 -5.13
C ALA A 91 -23.35 11.12 -5.39
N GLU A 92 -22.56 11.46 -6.42
CA GLU A 92 -22.14 12.83 -6.71
C GLU A 92 -21.47 13.51 -5.50
N ALA A 93 -20.68 12.73 -4.76
CA ALA A 93 -20.06 13.18 -3.52
C ALA A 93 -18.76 12.43 -3.25
N CYS A 94 -17.68 13.17 -2.98
CA CYS A 94 -16.47 12.58 -2.44
C CYS A 94 -16.70 12.25 -0.95
N PRO A 95 -16.47 11.00 -0.50
CA PRO A 95 -16.60 10.67 0.91
C PRO A 95 -15.59 11.45 1.76
N GLU A 96 -15.91 11.61 3.04
CA GLU A 96 -14.98 12.19 4.02
C GLU A 96 -13.71 11.33 4.11
N PHE A 97 -13.87 10.01 4.10
CA PHE A 97 -12.76 9.05 4.14
C PHE A 97 -12.57 8.33 2.81
N VAL A 98 -11.34 8.33 2.30
CA VAL A 98 -10.97 7.64 1.05
C VAL A 98 -10.12 6.42 1.36
N LEU A 99 -10.57 5.27 0.85
CA LEU A 99 -9.81 4.03 0.81
C LEU A 99 -8.77 4.11 -0.31
N GLY A 100 -7.52 3.85 0.02
CA GLY A 100 -6.41 3.94 -0.94
C GLY A 100 -5.10 3.61 -0.29
N CYS A 101 -3.99 4.02 -0.90
CA CYS A 101 -2.65 3.84 -0.33
C CYS A 101 -2.65 4.29 1.13
N TYR A 102 -1.95 3.55 1.99
CA TYR A 102 -1.85 3.89 3.40
C TYR A 102 -3.15 3.81 4.20
N THR A 103 -4.11 3.03 3.73
CA THR A 103 -5.25 2.58 4.55
C THR A 103 -5.05 1.14 4.98
N ALA A 104 -5.36 0.83 6.24
CA ALA A 104 -5.28 -0.53 6.75
C ALA A 104 -6.45 -0.81 7.69
N PRO A 105 -7.15 -1.95 7.53
CA PRO A 105 -8.32 -2.25 8.32
C PRO A 105 -7.93 -2.64 9.77
N PRO A 106 -8.85 -2.50 10.75
CA PRO A 106 -8.53 -2.64 12.17
C PRO A 106 -8.03 -4.04 12.57
N ASP A 107 -8.55 -5.09 11.94
CA ASP A 107 -8.09 -6.47 12.09
C ASP A 107 -6.61 -6.63 11.71
N ARG A 108 -6.19 -6.03 10.59
CA ARG A 108 -4.78 -6.02 10.15
C ARG A 108 -3.89 -5.29 11.14
N LYS A 109 -4.37 -4.18 11.70
CA LYS A 109 -3.66 -3.42 12.75
C LYS A 109 -3.53 -4.19 14.07
N ARG A 110 -4.62 -4.79 14.56
CA ARG A 110 -4.61 -5.65 15.76
C ARG A 110 -3.63 -6.80 15.59
N ARG A 111 -3.71 -7.49 14.44
CA ARG A 111 -2.76 -8.54 14.10
C ARG A 111 -1.31 -8.05 14.13
N MET A 112 -1.01 -6.90 13.54
CA MET A 112 0.32 -6.31 13.57
C MET A 112 0.79 -5.96 15.00
N LEU A 113 -0.12 -5.55 15.89
CA LEU A 113 0.21 -5.33 17.31
C LEU A 113 0.58 -6.62 18.03
N VAL A 114 -0.06 -7.75 17.70
CA VAL A 114 0.34 -9.05 18.25
C VAL A 114 1.73 -9.45 17.76
N VAL A 115 2.03 -9.26 16.47
CA VAL A 115 3.38 -9.48 15.93
C VAL A 115 4.42 -8.61 16.65
N VAL A 116 4.12 -7.32 16.83
CA VAL A 116 4.95 -6.39 17.60
C VAL A 116 5.17 -6.88 19.03
N TYR A 117 4.13 -7.41 19.69
CA TYR A 117 4.25 -7.98 21.02
C TYR A 117 5.22 -9.17 21.04
N CYS A 118 5.11 -10.10 20.09
CA CYS A 118 6.02 -11.25 20.02
C CYS A 118 7.49 -10.83 19.89
N LEU A 119 7.76 -9.83 19.05
CA LEU A 119 9.10 -9.26 18.88
C LEU A 119 9.61 -8.58 20.14
N ASP A 120 8.75 -7.80 20.80
CA ASP A 120 9.08 -7.05 22.02
C ASP A 120 9.34 -7.99 23.21
N ALA A 121 8.51 -9.04 23.36
CA ALA A 121 8.71 -10.07 24.38
C ALA A 121 10.06 -10.79 24.22
N TRP A 122 10.42 -11.17 22.99
CA TRP A 122 11.73 -11.76 22.70
C TRP A 122 12.87 -10.77 22.98
N SER A 123 12.73 -9.50 22.55
CA SER A 123 13.79 -8.50 22.72
C SER A 123 14.04 -8.18 24.19
N GLN A 124 13.01 -8.27 25.04
CA GLN A 124 13.06 -8.02 26.49
C GLN A 124 13.39 -9.26 27.34
N GLU A 125 13.73 -10.40 26.74
CA GLU A 125 14.02 -11.66 27.46
C GLU A 125 12.83 -12.20 28.27
N ALA A 126 11.60 -11.90 27.83
CA ALA A 126 10.43 -12.46 28.48
C ALA A 126 10.45 -13.99 28.33
N PRO A 127 10.29 -14.75 29.44
CA PRO A 127 10.15 -16.20 29.35
C PRO A 127 8.99 -16.58 28.44
N LEU A 128 9.20 -17.55 27.53
CA LEU A 128 8.20 -17.95 26.53
C LEU A 128 6.84 -18.24 27.17
N ALA A 129 6.81 -19.02 28.26
CA ALA A 129 5.58 -19.35 28.97
C ALA A 129 4.86 -18.12 29.56
N ALA A 130 5.59 -17.11 30.02
CA ALA A 130 5.00 -15.88 30.54
C ALA A 130 4.40 -15.04 29.41
N ALA A 131 5.10 -14.95 28.27
CA ALA A 131 4.60 -14.24 27.10
C ALA A 131 3.39 -14.94 26.44
N GLN A 132 3.37 -16.27 26.42
CA GLN A 132 2.21 -17.05 25.97
C GLN A 132 0.99 -16.80 26.86
N ALA A 133 1.16 -16.87 28.19
CA ALA A 133 0.06 -16.62 29.13
C ALA A 133 -0.53 -15.21 29.00
N GLU A 134 0.32 -14.20 28.77
CA GLU A 134 -0.13 -12.83 28.51
C GLU A 134 -0.94 -12.73 27.20
N LEU A 135 -0.51 -13.38 26.12
CA LEU A 135 -1.27 -13.40 24.87
C LEU A 135 -2.63 -14.11 25.01
N GLU A 136 -2.67 -15.27 25.67
CA GLU A 136 -3.91 -16.00 25.94
C GLU A 136 -4.91 -15.15 26.74
N SER A 137 -4.41 -14.33 27.67
CA SER A 137 -5.26 -13.43 28.48
C SER A 137 -5.91 -12.31 27.68
N ARG A 138 -5.33 -11.94 26.52
CA ARG A 138 -5.80 -10.84 25.67
C ARG A 138 -6.94 -11.23 24.72
N ARG A 139 -7.28 -12.53 24.62
CA ARG A 139 -8.42 -13.11 23.88
C ARG A 139 -8.78 -12.34 22.58
N ASP A 140 -7.99 -12.53 21.54
CA ASP A 140 -8.43 -12.20 20.19
C ASP A 140 -9.10 -13.43 19.55
N ASP A 141 -10.40 -13.36 19.27
CA ASP A 141 -11.23 -14.41 18.64
C ASP A 141 -10.89 -14.66 17.15
N LEU A 142 -9.63 -14.43 16.74
CA LEU A 142 -9.18 -14.51 15.34
C LEU A 142 -8.92 -15.95 14.86
N GLY A 143 -9.05 -16.95 15.73
CA GLY A 143 -8.81 -18.37 15.38
C GLY A 143 -7.35 -18.71 15.05
N ILE A 144 -6.41 -17.83 15.40
CA ILE A 144 -4.96 -18.02 15.23
C ILE A 144 -4.38 -18.59 16.52
N ASP A 145 -3.50 -19.60 16.41
CA ASP A 145 -2.77 -20.12 17.56
C ASP A 145 -1.59 -19.20 17.89
N TRP A 146 -1.88 -18.13 18.62
CA TRP A 146 -0.88 -17.14 19.01
C TRP A 146 0.25 -17.71 19.89
N ALA A 147 -0.01 -18.80 20.62
CA ALA A 147 1.01 -19.46 21.43
C ALA A 147 2.03 -20.19 20.54
N SER A 148 1.55 -20.87 19.49
CA SER A 148 2.36 -21.46 18.43
C SER A 148 3.18 -20.39 17.69
N VAL A 149 2.51 -19.32 17.23
CA VAL A 149 3.16 -18.19 16.55
C VAL A 149 4.30 -17.59 17.38
N LEU A 150 4.06 -17.33 18.67
CA LEU A 150 5.08 -16.77 19.56
C LEU A 150 6.28 -17.72 19.70
N ALA A 151 6.05 -19.02 19.86
CA ALA A 151 7.11 -20.01 19.91
C ALA A 151 7.92 -20.07 18.60
N SER A 152 7.24 -20.00 17.45
CA SER A 152 7.89 -19.95 16.14
C SER A 152 8.70 -18.67 15.93
N VAL A 153 8.23 -17.50 16.39
CA VAL A 153 9.00 -16.25 16.36
C VAL A 153 10.26 -16.35 17.23
N TYR A 154 10.15 -16.88 18.45
CA TYR A 154 11.29 -17.08 19.34
C TYR A 154 12.33 -18.02 18.71
N ALA A 155 11.86 -19.14 18.13
CA ALA A 155 12.72 -20.11 17.47
C ALA A 155 13.41 -19.50 16.24
N ALA A 156 12.68 -18.71 15.44
CA ALA A 156 13.22 -18.07 14.25
C ALA A 156 14.29 -17.03 14.60
N LEU A 157 14.07 -16.20 15.63
CA LEU A 157 15.05 -15.19 16.07
C LEU A 157 16.27 -15.82 16.76
N GLY A 158 16.08 -16.96 17.44
CA GLY A 158 17.14 -17.74 18.06
C GLY A 158 17.81 -17.04 19.25
N GLU A 159 19.11 -17.33 19.43
CA GLU A 159 19.93 -16.71 20.48
C GLU A 159 20.06 -15.20 20.29
N ARG A 160 19.94 -14.46 21.39
CA ARG A 160 19.99 -13.00 21.42
C ARG A 160 21.42 -12.48 21.31
N SER A 161 21.60 -11.47 20.47
CA SER A 161 22.80 -10.65 20.37
C SER A 161 22.42 -9.17 20.35
N GLU A 162 23.38 -8.27 20.60
CA GLU A 162 23.15 -6.81 20.51
C GLU A 162 22.58 -6.44 19.12
N VAL A 163 23.14 -7.02 18.06
CA VAL A 163 22.72 -6.76 16.67
C VAL A 163 21.26 -7.18 16.45
N LYS A 164 20.90 -8.41 16.85
CA LYS A 164 19.54 -8.91 16.64
C LYS A 164 18.50 -8.12 17.44
N VAL A 165 18.83 -7.73 18.67
CA VAL A 165 17.96 -6.87 19.49
C VAL A 165 17.75 -5.52 18.82
N LEU A 166 18.82 -4.88 18.33
CA LEU A 166 18.71 -3.59 17.63
C LEU A 166 17.88 -3.71 16.33
N LEU A 167 18.04 -4.78 15.55
CA LEU A 167 17.21 -5.01 14.36
C LEU A 167 15.74 -5.25 14.72
N ALA A 168 15.46 -6.08 15.74
CA ALA A 168 14.11 -6.33 16.22
C ALA A 168 13.46 -5.04 16.72
N GLU A 169 14.17 -4.21 17.48
CA GLU A 169 13.67 -2.90 17.92
C GLU A 169 13.43 -1.92 16.76
N HIS A 170 14.26 -1.97 15.71
CA HIS A 170 14.08 -1.16 14.51
C HIS A 170 12.79 -1.57 13.78
N LEU A 171 12.58 -2.88 13.61
CA LEU A 171 11.35 -3.44 13.05
C LEU A 171 10.13 -3.09 13.91
N ILE A 172 10.17 -3.31 15.23
CA ILE A 172 9.09 -2.95 16.17
C ILE A 172 8.71 -1.48 16.02
N SER A 173 9.70 -0.58 15.99
CA SER A 173 9.47 0.86 15.83
C SER A 173 8.72 1.17 14.53
N ARG A 174 9.13 0.54 13.42
CA ARG A 174 8.49 0.71 12.12
C ARG A 174 7.08 0.13 12.05
N LEU A 175 6.85 -1.06 12.61
CA LEU A 175 5.52 -1.69 12.63
C LEU A 175 4.54 -0.91 13.52
N ARG A 176 4.99 -0.46 14.70
CA ARG A 176 4.20 0.41 15.59
C ARG A 176 3.84 1.73 14.92
N TRP A 177 4.74 2.31 14.14
CA TRP A 177 4.46 3.49 13.35
C TRP A 177 3.26 3.26 12.42
N TRP A 178 3.30 2.19 11.62
CA TRP A 178 2.23 1.90 10.66
C TRP A 178 0.89 1.59 11.28
N VAL A 179 0.84 0.90 12.42
CA VAL A 179 -0.42 0.70 13.16
C VAL A 179 -1.08 2.04 13.50
N LYS A 180 -0.26 3.05 13.85
CA LYS A 180 -0.71 4.34 14.35
C LYS A 180 -0.99 5.37 13.26
N THR A 181 -0.20 5.38 12.18
CA THR A 181 -0.29 6.42 11.15
C THR A 181 -1.26 6.09 10.04
N LEU A 182 -1.34 4.82 9.61
CA LEU A 182 -2.36 4.43 8.63
C LEU A 182 -3.73 4.74 9.21
N THR A 183 -4.68 5.22 8.43
CA THR A 183 -5.99 5.64 8.95
C THR A 183 -7.07 4.61 8.67
N TRP A 184 -8.08 4.54 9.53
CA TRP A 184 -9.34 3.80 9.29
C TRP A 184 -10.55 4.63 9.75
N PHE A 185 -11.71 4.40 9.13
CA PHE A 185 -12.96 5.18 9.29
C PHE A 185 -13.25 5.63 10.74
N ASP A 186 -13.08 4.73 11.71
CA ASP A 186 -13.45 4.96 13.12
C ASP A 186 -12.25 5.06 14.07
N ASP A 187 -11.02 4.96 13.57
CA ASP A 187 -9.87 4.81 14.46
C ASP A 187 -9.17 6.12 14.82
N LYS A 188 -9.46 7.21 14.08
CA LYS A 188 -9.02 8.63 14.22
C LYS A 188 -7.63 8.84 14.83
N ARG A 189 -6.75 7.84 14.74
CA ARG A 189 -5.54 7.67 15.56
C ARG A 189 -5.74 7.74 17.09
N ASP A 190 -6.96 7.59 17.60
CA ASP A 190 -7.29 7.65 19.03
C ASP A 190 -7.45 6.26 19.66
N VAL A 191 -7.93 5.26 18.92
CA VAL A 191 -8.17 3.88 19.40
C VAL A 191 -6.87 3.17 19.81
N PHE A 192 -5.80 3.34 19.03
CA PHE A 192 -4.50 2.71 19.31
C PHE A 192 -3.56 3.59 20.16
N GLN A 193 -4.06 4.73 20.65
CA GLN A 193 -3.39 5.77 21.45
C GLN A 193 -2.06 6.32 20.85
N LEU A 194 -1.91 7.66 20.93
CA LEU A 194 -0.64 8.33 20.68
C LEU A 194 0.35 7.94 21.78
N ASP A 195 1.50 7.38 21.42
CA ASP A 195 2.47 6.95 22.43
C ASP A 195 3.26 8.12 23.00
N VAL A 196 3.41 8.09 24.31
CA VAL A 196 4.39 8.87 25.09
C VAL A 196 5.83 8.55 24.67
N TYR A 197 6.07 7.43 23.95
CA TYR A 197 7.39 6.98 23.51
C TYR A 197 7.89 7.50 22.14
N GLY A 198 7.02 8.12 21.32
CA GLY A 198 7.34 8.45 19.91
C GLY A 198 7.68 9.91 19.62
N GLY A 199 7.39 10.84 20.53
CA GLY A 199 7.32 12.26 20.17
C GLY A 199 6.06 12.56 19.35
N ASP A 200 5.60 13.80 19.44
CA ASP A 200 4.38 14.28 18.79
C ASP A 200 4.49 14.13 17.26
N VAL A 201 3.49 13.48 16.65
CA VAL A 201 3.38 13.30 15.19
C VAL A 201 2.56 14.43 14.55
N ARG A 202 2.07 15.40 15.34
CA ARG A 202 1.45 16.60 14.79
C ARG A 202 2.54 17.56 14.32
N GLY A 203 3.06 17.34 13.12
CA GLY A 203 4.12 18.18 12.59
C GLY A 203 4.40 17.94 11.12
N ALA A 204 3.98 18.91 10.29
CA ALA A 204 4.45 19.26 8.96
C ALA A 204 5.06 18.11 8.12
N GLY A 205 4.24 17.54 7.24
CA GLY A 205 4.65 16.66 6.16
C GLY A 205 3.82 16.95 4.91
N ASP A 206 4.29 16.46 3.76
CA ASP A 206 3.55 16.56 2.50
C ASP A 206 2.20 15.83 2.58
N ASP A 207 1.16 16.40 1.95
CA ASP A 207 -0.19 15.85 1.91
C ASP A 207 -0.26 14.56 1.06
N TYR A 208 0.20 13.44 1.61
CA TYR A 208 -0.09 12.12 1.05
C TYR A 208 -1.30 11.49 1.77
N GLY A 209 -2.12 10.71 1.04
CA GLY A 209 -3.27 9.99 1.59
C GLY A 209 -4.51 10.85 1.88
N ASN A 210 -5.25 10.54 2.96
CA ASN A 210 -6.50 11.22 3.26
C ASN A 210 -6.22 12.65 3.79
N PRO A 211 -6.53 13.72 3.01
CA PRO A 211 -6.05 15.09 3.23
C PRO A 211 -6.31 15.73 4.61
N PRO A 212 -7.41 15.43 5.35
CA PRO A 212 -7.60 16.08 6.65
C PRO A 212 -6.60 15.63 7.72
N PHE A 213 -5.75 14.62 7.45
CA PHE A 213 -4.88 14.02 8.46
C PHE A 213 -3.37 14.16 8.20
N GLY A 214 -2.96 15.03 7.26
CA GLY A 214 -1.58 15.44 6.94
C GLY A 214 -0.49 14.60 7.60
N ASP A 215 -0.04 13.54 6.92
CA ASP A 215 0.79 12.50 7.51
C ASP A 215 2.21 12.50 6.97
N PRO A 216 3.23 12.63 7.82
CA PRO A 216 4.59 12.42 7.39
C PRO A 216 4.89 10.91 7.38
N TYR A 217 4.49 10.17 6.34
CA TYR A 217 4.61 8.69 6.24
C TYR A 217 5.95 8.08 6.65
N PHE A 218 7.03 8.87 6.64
CA PHE A 218 8.39 8.51 7.01
C PHE A 218 9.02 9.37 8.11
N ALA A 219 8.27 10.23 8.82
CA ALA A 219 8.83 11.04 9.92
C ALA A 219 9.53 10.20 10.98
N GLN A 220 9.04 8.98 11.24
CA GLN A 220 9.68 8.06 12.17
C GLN A 220 11.15 7.74 11.82
N LEU A 221 11.51 7.77 10.53
CA LEU A 221 12.90 7.59 10.07
C LEU A 221 13.79 8.79 10.45
N GLN A 222 13.20 9.98 10.57
CA GLN A 222 13.89 11.20 10.96
C GLN A 222 14.02 11.37 12.48
N LEU A 223 13.40 10.49 13.28
CA LEU A 223 13.52 10.56 14.72
C LEU A 223 14.97 10.27 15.16
N PRO A 224 15.56 11.08 16.05
CA PRO A 224 16.95 10.88 16.48
C PRO A 224 17.23 9.50 17.06
N ARG A 225 16.24 8.87 17.72
CA ARG A 225 16.37 7.50 18.23
C ARG A 225 16.49 6.47 17.09
N THR A 226 15.70 6.62 16.02
CA THR A 226 15.76 5.75 14.84
C THR A 226 17.11 5.91 14.14
N GLN A 227 17.54 7.15 13.88
CA GLN A 227 18.83 7.44 13.25
C GLN A 227 20.02 6.89 14.05
N LYS A 228 20.02 7.06 15.38
CA LYS A 228 21.05 6.49 16.27
C LYS A 228 21.09 4.97 16.20
N ARG A 229 19.94 4.31 16.15
CA ARG A 229 19.85 2.86 16.01
C ARG A 229 20.40 2.39 14.66
N SER A 230 20.02 3.03 13.56
CA SER A 230 20.53 2.70 12.22
C SER A 230 22.05 2.94 12.11
N ALA A 231 22.57 4.00 12.73
CA ALA A 231 24.01 4.24 12.82
C ALA A 231 24.73 3.13 13.61
N ARG A 232 24.20 2.75 14.78
CA ARG A 232 24.77 1.67 15.59
C ARG A 232 24.78 0.33 14.86
N LEU A 233 23.73 0.02 14.09
CA LEU A 233 23.69 -1.18 13.25
C LEU A 233 24.77 -1.19 12.18
N ARG A 234 25.03 -0.05 11.52
CA ARG A 234 26.13 0.09 10.54
C ARG A 234 27.52 -0.01 11.14
N GLU A 235 27.69 0.30 12.42
CA GLU A 235 28.96 0.07 13.14
C GLU A 235 29.20 -1.41 13.45
N LEU A 236 28.13 -2.17 13.71
CA LEU A 236 28.21 -3.56 14.18
C LEU A 236 28.21 -4.60 13.06
N LEU A 237 27.68 -4.25 11.89
CA LEU A 237 27.53 -5.15 10.75
C LEU A 237 28.35 -4.67 9.54
N PRO A 238 28.76 -5.58 8.63
CA PRO A 238 29.26 -5.18 7.33
C PRO A 238 28.25 -4.28 6.60
N GLU A 239 28.71 -3.17 6.01
CA GLU A 239 27.87 -2.13 5.40
C GLU A 239 26.80 -2.69 4.45
N ALA A 240 27.18 -3.65 3.58
CA ALA A 240 26.24 -4.26 2.64
C ALA A 240 25.11 -5.04 3.34
N VAL A 241 25.38 -5.66 4.50
CA VAL A 241 24.38 -6.39 5.29
C VAL A 241 23.52 -5.42 6.08
N ALA A 242 24.15 -4.44 6.73
CA ALA A 242 23.47 -3.41 7.50
C ALA A 242 22.46 -2.64 6.63
N SER A 243 22.91 -2.11 5.50
CA SER A 243 22.07 -1.31 4.60
C SER A 243 20.95 -2.16 3.99
N LYS A 244 21.22 -3.41 3.56
CA LYS A 244 20.16 -4.31 3.09
C LYS A 244 19.05 -4.53 4.14
N LEU A 245 19.41 -4.80 5.39
CA LEU A 245 18.43 -5.09 6.45
C LEU A 245 17.68 -3.85 6.91
N ILE A 246 18.38 -2.72 7.04
CA ILE A 246 17.76 -1.42 7.36
C ILE A 246 16.77 -1.05 6.27
N ASP A 247 17.19 -1.04 5.00
CA ASP A 247 16.33 -0.70 3.87
C ASP A 247 15.11 -1.62 3.79
N ALA A 248 15.30 -2.93 4.04
CA ALA A 248 14.20 -3.87 4.05
C ALA A 248 13.18 -3.58 5.18
N ILE A 249 13.64 -3.26 6.40
CA ILE A 249 12.75 -2.87 7.49
C ILE A 249 12.03 -1.55 7.17
N GLU A 250 12.76 -0.54 6.72
CA GLU A 250 12.22 0.79 6.40
C GLU A 250 11.21 0.73 5.23
N SER A 251 11.35 -0.26 4.35
CA SER A 251 10.46 -0.56 3.22
C SER A 251 9.26 -1.46 3.56
N THR A 252 8.96 -1.66 4.85
CA THR A 252 7.69 -2.30 5.27
C THR A 252 6.53 -1.32 5.17
N TRP A 253 5.32 -1.80 4.86
CA TRP A 253 4.08 -1.00 4.79
C TRP A 253 2.87 -1.86 5.14
N LEU A 254 2.06 -1.47 6.12
CA LEU A 254 0.93 -2.29 6.56
C LEU A 254 -0.20 -2.39 5.51
N CYS A 255 -0.29 -1.45 4.58
CA CYS A 255 -1.23 -1.49 3.45
C CYS A 255 -0.81 -2.44 2.31
N ALA A 256 0.43 -2.94 2.32
CA ALA A 256 0.91 -3.89 1.32
C ALA A 256 0.21 -5.25 1.51
N PRO A 257 -0.22 -5.94 0.45
CA PRO A 257 -1.03 -7.17 0.55
C PRO A 257 -0.29 -8.34 1.23
N LYS A 258 1.04 -8.43 1.08
CA LYS A 258 1.87 -9.48 1.70
C LYS A 258 2.66 -9.02 2.93
N VAL A 259 2.23 -7.97 3.63
CA VAL A 259 3.05 -7.40 4.72
C VAL A 259 3.44 -8.43 5.77
N PHE A 260 2.55 -9.36 6.17
CA PHE A 260 2.92 -10.34 7.18
C PHE A 260 3.92 -11.37 6.65
N ARG A 261 3.85 -11.76 5.37
CA ARG A 261 4.87 -12.61 4.74
C ARG A 261 6.22 -11.91 4.64
N TYR A 262 6.19 -10.62 4.35
CA TYR A 262 7.40 -9.81 4.32
C TYR A 262 8.01 -9.67 5.73
N VAL A 263 7.18 -9.47 6.75
CA VAL A 263 7.63 -9.41 8.15
C VAL A 263 8.14 -10.78 8.62
N GLU A 264 7.51 -11.90 8.26
CA GLU A 264 8.04 -13.25 8.52
C GLU A 264 9.47 -13.41 8.00
N ARG A 265 9.71 -12.96 6.76
CA ARG A 265 11.05 -12.99 6.17
C ARG A 265 12.04 -12.14 6.96
N LEU A 266 11.66 -10.93 7.34
CA LEU A 266 12.51 -10.07 8.18
C LEU A 266 12.85 -10.74 9.51
N ILE A 267 11.91 -11.45 10.14
CA ILE A 267 12.15 -12.18 11.39
C ILE A 267 13.22 -13.27 11.19
N HIS A 268 13.11 -14.06 10.11
CA HIS A 268 14.12 -15.06 9.75
C HIS A 268 15.48 -14.44 9.40
N ASP A 269 15.49 -13.36 8.62
CA ASP A 269 16.70 -12.64 8.23
C ASP A 269 17.42 -12.06 9.46
N ILE A 270 16.68 -11.56 10.45
CA ILE A 270 17.21 -11.13 11.74
C ILE A 270 17.77 -12.33 12.51
N GLY A 271 17.04 -13.44 12.58
CA GLY A 271 17.49 -14.63 13.29
C GLY A 271 18.76 -15.25 12.73
N ALA A 272 18.95 -15.17 11.42
CA ALA A 272 20.13 -15.64 10.71
C ALA A 272 21.26 -14.60 10.62
N VAL A 273 21.07 -13.37 11.12
CA VAL A 273 22.18 -12.43 11.22
C VAL A 273 23.24 -13.03 12.14
N GLU A 274 24.50 -12.97 11.72
CA GLU A 274 25.66 -13.60 12.39
C GLU A 274 25.75 -15.14 12.22
N ALA A 275 24.84 -15.78 11.49
CA ALA A 275 24.99 -17.19 11.12
C ALA A 275 25.99 -17.36 9.96
N ASP A 276 26.69 -18.50 9.92
CA ASP A 276 27.64 -18.84 8.86
C ASP A 276 26.99 -19.00 7.47
N ALA A 277 25.67 -19.22 7.43
CA ALA A 277 24.90 -19.36 6.20
C ALA A 277 23.48 -18.78 6.38
N PRO A 278 22.88 -18.25 5.30
CA PRO A 278 21.49 -17.81 5.31
C PRO A 278 20.54 -19.00 5.54
N PRO A 279 19.29 -18.75 5.98
CA PRO A 279 18.33 -19.82 6.19
C PRO A 279 18.04 -20.56 4.88
N ALA A 280 18.07 -21.89 4.93
CA ALA A 280 17.76 -22.74 3.77
C ALA A 280 16.27 -22.67 3.36
N ALA A 281 15.40 -22.28 4.29
CA ALA A 281 13.98 -22.09 4.09
C ALA A 281 13.41 -21.01 5.02
N TYR A 282 12.31 -20.39 4.60
CA TYR A 282 11.55 -19.42 5.37
C TYR A 282 10.17 -20.02 5.70
N PRO A 283 10.06 -20.90 6.70
CA PRO A 283 8.77 -21.45 7.08
C PRO A 283 7.81 -20.32 7.51
N ALA A 284 6.52 -20.51 7.23
CA ALA A 284 5.48 -19.64 7.74
C ALA A 284 5.48 -19.69 9.29
N ILE A 285 5.49 -18.53 9.95
CA ILE A 285 5.57 -18.44 11.42
C ILE A 285 4.53 -17.50 12.03
N LEU A 286 3.87 -16.65 11.23
CA LEU A 286 2.81 -15.75 11.68
C LEU A 286 1.41 -16.28 11.35
N GLU A 287 1.30 -17.51 10.83
CA GLU A 287 0.04 -18.15 10.40
C GLU A 287 -0.81 -17.23 9.50
N SER A 288 -0.14 -16.55 8.55
CA SER A 288 -0.79 -15.54 7.71
C SER A 288 -1.39 -16.12 6.44
N GLY A 289 -2.68 -15.83 6.23
CA GLY A 289 -3.36 -15.97 4.95
C GLY A 289 -3.04 -14.84 3.97
N ASP A 290 -2.17 -13.88 4.33
CA ASP A 290 -1.75 -12.81 3.42
C ASP A 290 -1.18 -13.41 2.12
N SER A 291 -1.91 -13.18 1.05
CA SER A 291 -1.48 -13.40 -0.32
C SER A 291 -1.64 -12.09 -1.09
N TYR A 292 -1.01 -11.99 -2.27
CA TYR A 292 -1.55 -11.06 -3.24
C TYR A 292 -2.98 -11.52 -3.54
N PRO A 293 -3.89 -10.62 -3.96
CA PRO A 293 -5.00 -11.04 -4.80
C PRO A 293 -4.42 -11.97 -5.88
N ASP A 294 -5.09 -13.09 -6.15
CA ASP A 294 -4.71 -13.89 -7.31
C ASP A 294 -4.64 -12.95 -8.52
N PHE A 295 -3.50 -12.94 -9.21
CA PHE A 295 -3.22 -11.93 -10.23
C PHE A 295 -4.21 -12.05 -11.38
N ASP A 296 -4.56 -13.27 -11.74
CA ASP A 296 -5.52 -13.54 -12.79
C ASP A 296 -6.93 -13.16 -12.34
N ASP A 297 -7.29 -13.42 -11.08
CA ASP A 297 -8.57 -12.98 -10.51
C ASP A 297 -8.67 -11.45 -10.43
N ALA A 298 -7.60 -10.77 -10.02
CA ALA A 298 -7.55 -9.31 -9.92
C ALA A 298 -7.61 -8.67 -11.31
N LYS A 299 -6.84 -9.19 -12.26
CA LYS A 299 -6.89 -8.76 -13.65
C LYS A 299 -8.27 -8.99 -14.24
N ALA A 300 -8.84 -10.18 -14.07
CA ALA A 300 -10.19 -10.49 -14.54
C ALA A 300 -11.26 -9.61 -13.86
N TRP A 301 -11.05 -9.22 -12.60
CA TRP A 301 -11.91 -8.26 -11.92
C TRP A 301 -11.83 -6.87 -12.56
N TYR A 302 -10.63 -6.36 -12.86
CA TYR A 302 -10.47 -5.09 -13.57
C TYR A 302 -11.06 -5.14 -14.98
N GLU A 303 -10.83 -6.22 -15.73
CA GLU A 303 -11.40 -6.41 -17.07
C GLU A 303 -12.93 -6.41 -17.03
N ARG A 304 -13.53 -7.09 -16.04
CA ARG A 304 -14.99 -7.04 -15.82
C ARG A 304 -15.46 -5.63 -15.52
N LEU A 305 -14.82 -4.93 -14.58
CA LEU A 305 -15.21 -3.56 -14.25
C LEU A 305 -15.06 -2.63 -15.47
N VAL A 306 -13.99 -2.75 -16.25
CA VAL A 306 -13.81 -1.96 -17.49
C VAL A 306 -14.94 -2.23 -18.47
N ALA A 307 -15.34 -3.50 -18.66
CA ALA A 307 -16.46 -3.86 -19.51
C ALA A 307 -17.79 -3.29 -19.01
N ASP A 308 -18.07 -3.39 -17.71
CA ASP A 308 -19.29 -2.87 -17.09
C ASP A 308 -19.35 -1.33 -17.20
N LEU A 309 -18.24 -0.63 -16.96
CA LEU A 309 -18.15 0.83 -17.13
C LEU A 309 -18.33 1.24 -18.59
N THR A 310 -17.84 0.44 -19.54
CA THR A 310 -18.03 0.68 -20.99
C THR A 310 -19.51 0.56 -21.37
N ALA A 311 -20.17 -0.52 -20.93
CA ALA A 311 -21.60 -0.70 -21.16
C ALA A 311 -22.43 0.45 -20.55
N TRP A 312 -22.06 0.92 -19.36
CA TRP A 312 -22.70 2.08 -18.74
C TRP A 312 -22.50 3.38 -19.54
N LEU A 313 -21.29 3.63 -20.04
CA LEU A 313 -20.99 4.78 -20.91
C LEU A 313 -21.79 4.72 -22.23
N ASP A 314 -22.04 3.52 -22.75
CA ASP A 314 -22.85 3.28 -23.95
C ASP A 314 -24.37 3.38 -23.68
N GLY A 315 -24.78 3.63 -22.44
CA GLY A 315 -26.17 3.90 -22.06
C GLY A 315 -26.87 2.76 -21.30
N ASP A 316 -26.20 1.66 -20.99
CA ASP A 316 -26.73 0.61 -20.12
C ASP A 316 -26.57 0.99 -18.64
N ALA A 317 -27.54 1.74 -18.12
CA ALA A 317 -27.54 2.19 -16.73
C ALA A 317 -27.51 1.03 -15.71
N ASP A 318 -27.92 -0.19 -16.09
CA ASP A 318 -27.98 -1.35 -15.22
C ASP A 318 -26.65 -2.13 -15.16
N ALA A 319 -25.70 -1.86 -16.06
CA ALA A 319 -24.37 -2.48 -16.04
C ALA A 319 -23.59 -2.13 -14.76
N VAL A 320 -23.76 -0.89 -14.26
CA VAL A 320 -23.18 -0.44 -12.99
C VAL A 320 -24.24 0.32 -12.19
N PRO A 321 -25.15 -0.37 -11.47
CA PRO A 321 -26.30 0.26 -10.81
C PRO A 321 -25.91 1.37 -9.82
N ALA A 322 -24.74 1.25 -9.21
CA ALA A 322 -24.21 2.23 -8.26
C ALA A 322 -23.99 3.62 -8.89
N LEU A 323 -23.76 3.73 -10.21
CA LEU A 323 -23.58 5.02 -10.89
C LEU A 323 -24.91 5.77 -11.09
N GLY A 324 -26.02 5.04 -11.18
CA GLY A 324 -27.35 5.60 -11.41
C GLY A 324 -27.47 6.34 -12.76
N GLN A 325 -28.28 7.40 -12.79
CA GLN A 325 -28.54 8.17 -14.00
C GLN A 325 -27.30 8.91 -14.51
N VAL A 326 -27.09 8.87 -15.82
CA VAL A 326 -25.99 9.58 -16.50
C VAL A 326 -26.18 11.10 -16.40
N THR A 327 -25.15 11.78 -15.92
CA THR A 327 -24.99 13.24 -15.99
C THR A 327 -23.64 13.55 -16.65
N PRO A 328 -23.41 14.77 -17.20
CA PRO A 328 -22.14 15.09 -17.84
C PRO A 328 -20.92 14.84 -16.94
N ALA A 329 -20.99 15.23 -15.67
CA ALA A 329 -19.92 15.00 -14.70
C ALA A 329 -19.67 13.51 -14.42
N LYS A 330 -20.74 12.72 -14.27
CA LYS A 330 -20.60 11.27 -14.08
C LYS A 330 -20.00 10.58 -15.30
N HIS A 331 -20.43 10.97 -16.50
CA HIS A 331 -19.92 10.42 -17.76
C HIS A 331 -18.41 10.66 -17.88
N TRP A 332 -17.98 11.91 -17.72
CA TRP A 332 -16.57 12.30 -17.77
C TRP A 332 -15.70 11.54 -16.74
N LEU A 333 -16.12 11.50 -15.47
CA LEU A 333 -15.38 10.78 -14.42
C LEU A 333 -15.35 9.26 -14.64
N THR A 334 -16.45 8.69 -15.12
CA THR A 334 -16.52 7.26 -15.41
C THR A 334 -15.61 6.89 -16.56
N ARG A 335 -15.54 7.74 -17.60
CA ARG A 335 -14.63 7.58 -18.73
C ARG A 335 -13.16 7.69 -18.31
N LEU A 336 -12.84 8.69 -17.48
CA LEU A 336 -11.53 8.83 -16.83
C LEU A 336 -11.12 7.57 -16.06
N LEU A 337 -11.99 7.10 -15.14
CA LEU A 337 -11.74 5.91 -14.33
C LEU A 337 -11.53 4.68 -15.21
N ARG A 338 -12.44 4.43 -16.17
CA ARG A 338 -12.38 3.29 -17.08
C ARG A 338 -11.06 3.28 -17.84
N HIS A 339 -10.65 4.42 -18.40
CA HIS A 339 -9.40 4.51 -19.14
C HIS A 339 -8.16 4.31 -18.24
N LYS A 340 -8.19 4.83 -17.01
CA LYS A 340 -7.12 4.56 -16.03
C LYS A 340 -7.01 3.07 -15.70
N LEU A 341 -8.14 2.38 -15.53
CA LEU A 341 -8.17 0.94 -15.28
C LEU A 341 -7.66 0.13 -16.49
N GLU A 342 -7.98 0.55 -17.73
CA GLU A 342 -7.41 -0.07 -18.94
C GLU A 342 -5.89 0.05 -18.98
N LEU A 343 -5.34 1.21 -18.61
CA LEU A 343 -3.89 1.39 -18.49
C LEU A 343 -3.29 0.46 -17.44
N TYR A 344 -3.99 0.23 -16.33
CA TYR A 344 -3.55 -0.73 -15.31
C TYR A 344 -3.56 -2.16 -15.84
N VAL A 345 -4.60 -2.57 -16.56
CA VAL A 345 -4.66 -3.91 -17.19
C VAL A 345 -3.55 -4.09 -18.23
N ARG A 346 -3.22 -3.05 -19.00
CA ARG A 346 -2.23 -3.10 -20.09
C ARG A 346 -0.78 -3.01 -19.59
N HIS A 347 -0.49 -2.10 -18.67
CA HIS A 347 0.88 -1.70 -18.31
C HIS A 347 1.27 -2.01 -16.87
N CYS A 348 0.31 -2.01 -15.96
CA CYS A 348 0.59 -2.36 -14.57
C CYS A 348 0.54 -3.88 -14.42
N SER A 349 1.63 -4.54 -14.80
CA SER A 349 1.90 -5.83 -14.16
C SER A 349 2.07 -5.54 -12.66
N PHE A 350 1.17 -6.03 -11.81
CA PHE A 350 1.30 -5.90 -10.35
C PHE A 350 2.67 -6.40 -9.83
N GLY A 351 3.46 -7.10 -10.67
CA GLY A 351 4.86 -7.52 -10.43
C GLY A 351 5.98 -6.66 -11.04
N ASN A 352 5.75 -5.78 -12.03
CA ASN A 352 6.77 -4.83 -12.54
C ASN A 352 6.18 -3.43 -12.63
N LEU A 353 6.52 -2.58 -11.67
CA LEU A 353 6.13 -1.18 -11.66
C LEU A 353 7.07 -0.41 -12.60
N VAL A 354 6.55 0.05 -13.74
CA VAL A 354 7.26 0.97 -14.65
C VAL A 354 6.98 2.41 -14.25
N ALA A 355 8.05 3.20 -14.20
CA ALA A 355 8.13 4.65 -14.05
C ALA A 355 7.54 5.24 -12.76
N GLY A 356 8.39 5.26 -11.72
CA GLY A 356 8.29 6.30 -10.71
C GLY A 356 8.54 7.66 -11.37
N ALA A 357 7.51 8.48 -11.46
CA ALA A 357 7.70 9.91 -11.66
C ALA A 357 8.43 10.45 -10.42
N GLY A 358 9.67 10.90 -10.61
CA GLY A 358 10.33 11.89 -9.75
C GLY A 358 10.46 11.54 -8.25
N SER A 359 11.59 10.95 -7.89
CA SER A 359 12.43 11.43 -6.77
C SER A 359 11.71 11.92 -5.50
N GLY A 360 11.21 10.94 -4.74
CA GLY A 360 11.18 10.96 -3.28
C GLY A 360 11.72 9.62 -2.77
N ALA A 361 13.04 9.40 -2.93
CA ALA A 361 13.84 8.33 -2.32
C ALA A 361 13.53 6.83 -2.57
N ASN A 362 12.45 6.41 -3.23
CA ASN A 362 12.13 4.96 -3.31
C ASN A 362 12.15 4.34 -4.73
N GLY A 363 12.66 5.06 -5.73
CA GLY A 363 12.61 4.67 -7.15
C GLY A 363 13.58 3.56 -7.61
N LEU A 364 14.23 2.84 -6.70
CA LEU A 364 15.17 1.76 -7.05
C LEU A 364 15.09 0.55 -6.11
N LEU A 365 13.97 0.35 -5.41
CA LEU A 365 13.70 -0.96 -4.83
C LEU A 365 13.04 -1.80 -5.92
N PRO A 366 13.76 -2.71 -6.61
CA PRO A 366 13.07 -3.82 -7.21
C PRO A 366 12.24 -4.44 -6.08
N LEU A 367 10.91 -4.44 -6.21
CA LEU A 367 10.13 -5.58 -5.69
C LEU A 367 10.96 -6.79 -6.09
N ALA A 368 11.30 -7.70 -5.18
CA ALA A 368 12.20 -8.80 -5.48
C ALA A 368 11.63 -9.65 -6.65
N VAL A 369 11.87 -9.21 -7.90
CA VAL A 369 11.30 -9.74 -9.14
C VAL A 369 11.88 -11.14 -9.39
N ASN A 370 12.95 -11.46 -8.67
CA ASN A 370 13.64 -12.73 -8.74
C ASN A 370 13.20 -13.74 -7.69
N ASP A 371 12.17 -13.46 -6.87
CA ASP A 371 11.73 -14.42 -5.88
C ASP A 371 10.60 -15.33 -6.39
N ARG A 372 10.96 -16.20 -7.33
CA ARG A 372 10.16 -17.39 -7.68
C ARG A 372 10.05 -18.39 -6.52
N SER A 373 10.60 -18.13 -5.33
CA SER A 373 10.41 -19.00 -4.17
C SER A 373 9.01 -18.91 -3.55
N VAL A 374 8.16 -18.00 -4.05
CA VAL A 374 6.74 -17.93 -3.67
C VAL A 374 5.85 -18.82 -4.56
N ASP A 375 6.42 -19.46 -5.60
CA ASP A 375 5.82 -20.61 -6.26
C ASP A 375 6.24 -21.88 -5.49
N ALA A 376 5.66 -22.09 -4.31
CA ALA A 376 5.80 -23.35 -3.57
C ALA A 376 4.47 -24.14 -3.59
N PRO A 377 4.54 -25.48 -3.70
CA PRO A 377 3.64 -26.29 -4.53
C PRO A 377 2.44 -26.85 -3.76
N HIS A 378 1.62 -25.98 -3.17
CA HIS A 378 0.42 -26.43 -2.43
C HIS A 378 -0.78 -26.71 -3.35
N LEU A 379 -0.63 -26.54 -4.67
CA LEU A 379 -1.64 -26.91 -5.68
C LEU A 379 -1.32 -28.24 -6.39
N ALA A 380 -0.68 -29.19 -5.68
CA ALA A 380 -0.58 -30.56 -6.13
C ALA A 380 -1.23 -31.53 -5.11
N ARG A 381 -2.46 -31.93 -5.45
CA ARG A 381 -3.27 -33.06 -4.93
C ARG A 381 -4.04 -32.85 -3.61
N ALA A 382 -5.36 -32.73 -3.74
CA ALA A 382 -6.27 -33.87 -3.54
C ALA A 382 -7.44 -33.76 -4.53
#